data_AF-A0A7C1VKQ2-F1
#
_entry.id   AF-A0A7C1VKQ2-F1
#
_cell.length_a   1.000
_cell.length_b   1.000
_cell.length_c   1.000
_cell.angle_alpha   90.00
_cell.angle_beta   90.00
_cell.angle_gamma   90.00
#
_symmetry.space_group_name_H-M   'P 1'
#
loop_
_entity.id
_entity.type
_entity.pdbx_description
1 polymer ?
#
loop_
_entity_poly.entity_id
_entity_poly.type
_entity_poly.pdbx_seq_one_letter_code
_entity_poly.pdbx_strand_id
1 'polypeptide(L)'
;MKKLLLLIMVLVFGCAYGVRPKNESLREVWYKYWSYKQRGEFKKAFYYENISFLPHATPERYAQGMAGTVIKGFKFIEIGKEGSGPHGSTPIKMKLITKFPPMLGLKGDREVIIKDYWIKKNGRWYHLKPGLAGYY
;
A
#
# COMPACT_ATOMS: atom_id res chain seq x y z
N MET A 1 -39.54 22.02 -27.70
CA MET A 1 -39.04 21.43 -26.43
C MET A 1 -37.87 20.49 -26.74
N LYS A 2 -36.64 21.01 -26.85
CA LYS A 2 -35.45 20.24 -27.32
C LYS A 2 -34.21 20.51 -26.46
N LYS A 3 -34.40 20.95 -25.22
CA LYS A 3 -33.32 21.30 -24.27
C LYS A 3 -33.37 20.50 -22.96
N LEU A 4 -34.06 19.34 -22.96
CA LEU A 4 -34.20 18.50 -21.76
C LEU A 4 -33.50 17.13 -21.89
N LEU A 5 -32.80 16.86 -23.00
CA LEU A 5 -32.15 15.57 -23.23
C LEU A 5 -30.65 15.56 -22.90
N LEU A 6 -30.06 16.71 -22.56
CA LEU A 6 -28.61 16.84 -22.34
C LEU A 6 -28.19 16.80 -20.86
N LEU A 7 -29.13 16.72 -19.92
CA LEU A 7 -28.83 16.78 -18.48
C LEU A 7 -28.73 15.41 -17.80
N ILE A 8 -29.10 14.31 -18.48
CA ILE A 8 -29.16 12.97 -17.86
C ILE A 8 -27.88 12.13 -18.12
N MET A 9 -27.03 12.52 -19.08
CA MET A 9 -25.80 11.76 -19.39
C MET A 9 -24.63 11.99 -18.42
N VAL A 10 -24.74 12.89 -17.44
CA VAL A 10 -23.64 13.21 -16.51
C VAL A 10 -23.74 12.46 -15.17
N LEU A 11 -24.79 11.67 -14.94
CA LEU A 11 -25.10 11.14 -13.60
C LEU A 11 -24.79 9.64 -13.37
N VAL A 12 -24.09 8.95 -14.27
CA VAL A 12 -23.84 7.49 -14.13
C VAL A 12 -22.38 7.09 -13.85
N PHE A 13 -21.46 8.04 -13.65
CA PHE A 13 -20.08 7.72 -13.20
C PHE A 13 -19.88 7.79 -11.68
N GLY A 14 -20.97 7.90 -10.90
CA GLY A 14 -20.93 7.87 -9.45
C GLY A 14 -21.26 6.49 -8.89
N CYS A 15 -20.28 5.58 -8.86
CA CYS A 15 -20.11 4.47 -7.88
C CYS A 15 -19.11 3.41 -8.40
N ALA A 16 -17.85 3.81 -8.60
CA ALA A 16 -16.74 2.86 -8.67
C ALA A 16 -15.58 3.34 -7.79
N TYR A 17 -15.90 3.88 -6.61
CA TYR A 17 -14.89 4.12 -5.59
C TYR A 17 -14.46 2.78 -5.00
N GLY A 18 -13.31 2.26 -5.46
CA GLY A 18 -12.50 1.44 -4.57
C GLY A 18 -12.22 -0.01 -4.96
N VAL A 19 -12.58 -0.49 -6.15
CA VAL A 19 -12.15 -1.83 -6.58
C VAL A 19 -10.79 -1.73 -7.27
N ARG A 20 -9.73 -2.11 -6.56
CA ARG A 20 -8.39 -2.24 -7.13
C ARG A 20 -8.43 -3.17 -8.36
N PRO A 21 -7.71 -2.83 -9.45
CA PRO A 21 -7.61 -3.70 -10.61
C PRO A 21 -7.14 -5.11 -10.23
N LYS A 22 -7.59 -6.12 -10.98
CA LYS A 22 -7.09 -7.49 -10.86
C LYS A 22 -5.90 -7.67 -11.80
N ASN A 23 -5.03 -8.63 -11.47
CA ASN A 23 -3.93 -9.09 -12.33
C ASN A 23 -2.85 -8.04 -12.65
N GLU A 24 -2.76 -6.97 -11.87
CA GLU A 24 -1.60 -6.08 -11.89
C GLU A 24 -0.34 -6.86 -11.52
N SER A 25 0.79 -6.52 -12.15
CA SER A 25 2.07 -7.10 -11.76
C SER A 25 2.45 -6.69 -10.34
N LEU A 26 3.24 -7.52 -9.66
CA LEU A 26 3.67 -7.20 -8.30
C LEU A 26 4.43 -5.86 -8.23
N ARG A 27 5.25 -5.56 -9.25
CA ARG A 27 6.02 -4.31 -9.32
C ARG A 27 5.12 -3.07 -9.39
N GLU A 28 4.07 -3.11 -10.19
CA GLU A 28 3.12 -1.98 -10.31
C GLU A 28 2.37 -1.75 -9.02
N VAL A 29 1.89 -2.83 -8.39
CA VAL A 29 1.18 -2.77 -7.11
C VAL A 29 2.07 -2.22 -6.01
N TRP A 30 3.30 -2.72 -5.92
CA TRP A 30 4.32 -2.28 -4.97
C TRP A 30 4.59 -0.77 -5.13
N TYR A 31 4.79 -0.31 -6.36
CA TYR A 31 5.05 1.10 -6.63
C TYR A 31 3.87 2.00 -6.23
N LYS A 32 2.63 1.58 -6.54
CA LYS A 32 1.41 2.31 -6.16
C LYS A 32 1.26 2.41 -4.64
N TYR A 33 1.44 1.30 -3.93
CA TYR A 33 1.38 1.27 -2.47
C TYR A 33 2.40 2.23 -1.84
N TRP A 34 3.68 2.11 -2.19
CA TRP A 34 4.71 2.97 -1.61
C TRP A 34 4.56 4.44 -2.03
N SER A 35 4.03 4.71 -3.22
CA SER A 35 3.64 6.06 -3.64
C SER A 35 2.55 6.65 -2.73
N TYR A 36 1.53 5.86 -2.35
CA TYR A 36 0.52 6.32 -1.39
C TYR A 36 1.12 6.57 0.00
N LYS A 37 2.03 5.68 0.46
CA LYS A 37 2.73 5.84 1.74
C LYS A 37 3.59 7.11 1.76
N GLN A 38 4.29 7.42 0.67
CA GLN A 38 5.12 8.61 0.52
C GLN A 38 4.28 9.91 0.53
N ARG A 39 3.11 9.91 -0.12
CA ARG A 39 2.20 11.07 -0.15
C ARG A 39 1.32 11.22 1.10
N GLY A 40 1.46 10.33 2.09
CA GLY A 40 0.60 10.33 3.28
C GLY A 40 -0.84 9.90 3.01
N GLU A 41 -1.13 9.31 1.84
CA GLU A 41 -2.45 8.81 1.45
C GLU A 41 -2.72 7.43 2.09
N PHE A 42 -2.57 7.32 3.41
CA PHE A 42 -2.58 6.05 4.13
C PHE A 42 -3.90 5.28 4.01
N LYS A 43 -5.04 5.99 3.91
CA LYS A 43 -6.34 5.35 3.66
C LYS A 43 -6.39 4.62 2.32
N LYS A 44 -5.70 5.11 1.29
CA LYS A 44 -5.59 4.40 0.01
C LYS A 44 -4.61 3.24 0.08
N ALA A 45 -3.48 3.44 0.78
CA ALA A 45 -2.50 2.38 1.02
C ALA A 45 -3.08 1.19 1.79
N PHE A 46 -4.05 1.41 2.70
CA PHE A 46 -4.74 0.37 3.44
C PHE A 46 -5.31 -0.75 2.55
N TYR A 47 -5.90 -0.41 1.41
CA TYR A 47 -6.47 -1.42 0.49
C TYR A 47 -5.42 -2.28 -0.22
N TYR A 48 -4.13 -1.98 -0.01
CA TYR A 48 -2.99 -2.77 -0.47
C TYR A 48 -2.41 -3.65 0.62
N GLU A 49 -2.84 -3.51 1.86
CA GLU A 49 -2.35 -4.30 2.99
C GLU A 49 -3.18 -5.57 3.17
N ASN A 50 -2.53 -6.68 3.51
CA ASN A 50 -3.23 -7.92 3.83
C ASN A 50 -4.10 -7.79 5.10
N ILE A 51 -3.78 -6.82 5.97
CA ILE A 51 -4.57 -6.49 7.15
C ILE A 51 -5.99 -6.03 6.78
N SER A 52 -6.23 -5.60 5.54
CA SER A 52 -7.54 -5.11 5.10
C SER A 52 -8.62 -6.19 5.10
N PHE A 53 -8.24 -7.46 5.25
CA PHE A 53 -9.17 -8.58 5.41
C PHE A 53 -9.58 -8.83 6.86
N LEU A 54 -8.95 -8.16 7.83
CA LEU A 54 -9.29 -8.31 9.24
C LEU A 54 -10.58 -7.55 9.58
N PRO A 55 -11.57 -8.15 10.27
CA PRO A 55 -12.87 -7.52 10.53
C PRO A 55 -12.82 -6.18 11.28
N HIS A 56 -11.79 -5.98 12.11
CA HIS A 56 -11.62 -4.80 12.95
C HIS A 56 -10.69 -3.74 12.34
N ALA A 57 -10.11 -4.01 11.16
CA ALA A 57 -9.20 -3.09 10.51
C ALA A 57 -9.98 -2.14 9.61
N THR A 58 -9.82 -0.83 9.83
CA THR A 58 -10.44 0.22 9.01
C THR A 58 -9.36 1.12 8.41
N PRO A 59 -9.61 1.75 7.24
CA PRO A 59 -8.70 2.74 6.67
C PRO A 59 -8.38 3.87 7.66
N GLU A 60 -9.35 4.29 8.48
CA GLU A 60 -9.22 5.32 9.51
C GLU A 60 -8.22 4.88 10.60
N ARG A 61 -8.44 3.71 11.19
CA ARG A 61 -7.57 3.18 12.26
C ARG A 61 -6.16 2.92 11.75
N TYR A 62 -6.03 2.43 10.50
CA TYR A 62 -4.75 2.28 9.85
C TYR A 62 -4.04 3.63 9.67
N ALA A 63 -4.73 4.64 9.13
CA ALA A 63 -4.15 5.96 8.93
C ALA A 63 -3.72 6.62 10.25
N GLN A 64 -4.51 6.46 11.33
CA GLN A 64 -4.15 6.91 12.67
C GLN A 64 -2.88 6.22 13.18
N GLY A 65 -2.77 4.89 13.01
CA GLY A 65 -1.57 4.14 13.39
C GLY A 65 -0.32 4.48 12.56
N MET A 66 -0.49 5.15 11.42
CA MET A 66 0.62 5.64 10.58
C MET A 66 1.00 7.09 10.91
N ALA A 67 0.29 7.77 11.81
CA ALA A 67 0.59 9.15 12.20
C ALA A 67 2.05 9.28 12.68
N GLY A 68 2.78 10.25 12.14
CA GLY A 68 4.21 10.44 12.42
C GLY A 68 5.17 9.64 11.54
N THR A 69 4.70 8.67 10.74
CA THR A 69 5.55 8.00 9.75
C THR A 69 5.79 8.90 8.55
N VAL A 70 7.05 9.24 8.29
CA VAL A 70 7.45 10.05 7.13
C VAL A 70 8.32 9.21 6.21
N ILE A 71 7.74 8.76 5.10
CA ILE A 71 8.46 8.13 3.99
C ILE A 71 8.91 9.24 3.03
N LYS A 72 10.23 9.40 2.87
CA LYS A 72 10.83 10.41 2.00
C LYS A 72 11.03 9.90 0.58
N GLY A 73 11.34 8.61 0.43
CA GLY A 73 11.57 7.99 -0.86
C GLY A 73 11.71 6.48 -0.75
N PHE A 74 11.65 5.82 -1.89
CA PHE A 74 11.81 4.38 -1.99
C PHE A 74 12.37 4.02 -3.37
N LYS A 75 13.17 2.96 -3.45
CA LYS A 75 13.78 2.49 -4.69
C LYS A 75 13.69 0.97 -4.79
N PHE A 76 13.22 0.48 -5.92
CA PHE A 76 13.20 -0.93 -6.25
C PHE A 76 14.63 -1.44 -6.43
N ILE A 77 14.95 -2.62 -5.89
CA ILE A 77 16.21 -3.31 -6.16
C ILE A 77 15.94 -4.61 -6.92
N GLU A 78 15.16 -5.51 -6.33
CA GLU A 78 14.97 -6.86 -6.88
C GLU A 78 13.62 -7.45 -6.46
N ILE A 79 13.06 -8.33 -7.30
CA ILE A 79 11.92 -9.17 -6.98
C ILE A 79 12.41 -10.61 -6.88
N GLY A 80 12.19 -11.25 -5.73
CA GLY A 80 12.54 -12.65 -5.55
C GLY A 80 11.53 -13.58 -6.22
N LYS A 81 11.82 -14.88 -6.16
CA LYS A 81 10.93 -15.91 -6.70
C LYS A 81 9.55 -15.86 -6.01
N GLU A 82 8.48 -15.98 -6.80
CA GLU A 82 7.12 -16.04 -6.28
C GLU A 82 6.98 -17.19 -5.28
N GLY A 83 6.40 -16.90 -4.11
CA GLY A 83 6.21 -17.87 -3.02
C GLY A 83 7.43 -18.22 -2.17
N SER A 84 8.59 -17.60 -2.41
CA SER A 84 9.83 -17.89 -1.66
C SER A 84 9.93 -17.25 -0.26
N GLY A 85 9.01 -16.36 0.08
CA GLY A 85 8.95 -15.68 1.37
C GLY A 85 8.05 -16.40 2.38
N PRO A 86 8.02 -15.91 3.64
CA PRO A 86 7.14 -16.41 4.68
C PRO A 86 5.67 -16.46 4.21
N HIS A 87 4.94 -17.50 4.60
CA HIS A 87 3.52 -17.69 4.25
C HIS A 87 3.23 -17.71 2.74
N GLY A 88 4.20 -18.15 1.91
CA GLY A 88 4.05 -18.14 0.46
C GLY A 88 4.05 -16.73 -0.14
N SER A 89 4.63 -15.76 0.57
CA SER A 89 4.81 -14.41 0.03
C SER A 89 5.93 -14.35 -1.00
N THR A 90 5.95 -13.26 -1.76
CA THR A 90 7.00 -12.92 -2.71
C THR A 90 7.77 -11.74 -2.15
N PRO A 91 9.09 -11.88 -1.89
CA PRO A 91 9.90 -10.80 -1.35
C PRO A 91 10.30 -9.81 -2.45
N ILE A 92 10.24 -8.53 -2.15
CA ILE A 92 10.88 -7.46 -2.90
C ILE A 92 12.01 -6.89 -2.06
N LYS A 93 13.21 -6.84 -2.61
CA LYS A 93 14.31 -6.09 -2.02
C LYS A 93 14.17 -4.63 -2.45
N MET A 94 14.17 -3.72 -1.48
CA MET A 94 14.04 -2.29 -1.75
C MET A 94 14.88 -1.44 -0.81
N LYS A 95 15.26 -0.25 -1.28
CA LYS A 95 15.78 0.82 -0.44
C LYS A 95 14.60 1.68 0.02
N LEU A 96 14.50 1.92 1.33
CA LEU A 96 13.51 2.80 1.94
C LEU A 96 14.22 3.97 2.62
N ILE A 97 13.73 5.19 2.37
CA ILE A 97 14.25 6.43 2.93
C ILE A 97 13.16 7.03 3.83
N THR A 98 13.44 7.16 5.12
CA THR A 98 12.51 7.72 6.11
C THR A 98 13.19 8.80 6.93
N LYS A 99 12.42 9.61 7.67
CA LYS A 99 13.04 10.38 8.77
C LYS A 99 13.48 9.43 9.89
N PHE A 100 14.51 9.81 10.64
CA PHE A 100 14.79 9.17 11.92
C PHE A 100 13.61 9.40 12.90
N PRO A 101 13.27 8.42 13.74
CA PRO A 101 12.34 8.63 14.84
C PRO A 101 12.79 9.82 15.70
N PRO A 102 11.88 10.77 16.03
CA PRO A 102 12.23 11.96 16.81
C PRO A 102 12.93 11.64 18.14
N MET A 103 12.56 10.52 18.78
CA MET A 103 13.13 10.06 20.05
C MET A 103 14.64 9.79 20.03
N LEU A 104 15.23 9.56 18.85
CA LEU A 104 16.67 9.28 18.72
C LEU A 104 17.51 10.57 18.64
N GLY A 105 16.90 11.75 18.49
CA GLY A 105 17.63 13.03 18.38
C GLY A 105 18.51 13.16 17.13
N LEU A 106 18.45 12.20 16.20
CA LEU A 106 19.27 12.17 14.99
C LEU A 106 18.68 13.09 13.92
N LYS A 107 19.53 13.91 13.31
CA LYS A 107 19.18 14.76 12.16
C LYS A 107 19.48 14.02 10.86
N GLY A 108 18.66 14.24 9.83
CA GLY A 108 18.83 13.67 8.50
C GLY A 108 17.85 12.54 8.17
N ASP A 109 18.11 11.89 7.03
CA ASP A 109 17.29 10.78 6.53
C ASP A 109 17.95 9.45 6.91
N ARG A 110 17.09 8.49 7.28
CA ARG A 110 17.45 7.09 7.50
C ARG A 110 17.22 6.32 6.21
N GLU A 111 18.28 5.79 5.65
CA GLU A 111 18.22 4.89 4.50
C GLU A 111 18.46 3.45 4.93
N VAL A 112 17.57 2.54 4.52
CA VAL A 112 17.71 1.11 4.82
C VAL A 112 17.34 0.25 3.63
N ILE A 113 18.01 -0.90 3.49
CA ILE A 113 17.60 -1.96 2.58
C ILE A 113 16.73 -2.93 3.37
N ILE A 114 15.52 -3.18 2.88
CA ILE A 114 14.55 -4.09 3.52
C ILE A 114 14.07 -5.15 2.53
N LYS A 115 13.54 -6.25 3.08
CA LYS A 115 12.70 -7.20 2.37
C LYS A 115 11.24 -6.86 2.63
N ASP A 116 10.54 -6.52 1.57
CA ASP A 116 9.14 -6.13 1.54
C ASP A 116 8.32 -7.31 1.02
N TYR A 117 7.42 -7.88 1.83
CA TYR A 117 6.76 -9.15 1.50
C TYR A 117 5.36 -8.94 0.95
N TRP A 118 4.98 -9.71 -0.07
CA TRP A 118 3.70 -9.57 -0.76
C TRP A 118 3.04 -10.91 -1.03
N ILE A 119 1.75 -11.06 -0.71
CA ILE A 119 0.97 -12.27 -0.96
C ILE A 119 -0.08 -12.03 -2.06
N LYS A 120 -0.32 -13.05 -2.89
CA LYS A 120 -1.34 -13.01 -3.93
C LYS A 120 -2.63 -13.69 -3.44
N LYS A 121 -3.75 -12.97 -3.47
CA LYS A 121 -5.08 -13.49 -3.13
C LYS A 121 -6.07 -13.11 -4.23
N ASN A 122 -6.75 -14.10 -4.81
CA ASN A 122 -7.78 -13.89 -5.85
C ASN A 122 -7.31 -12.97 -7.00
N GLY A 123 -6.07 -13.18 -7.47
CA GLY A 123 -5.46 -12.40 -8.56
C GLY A 123 -4.99 -11.00 -8.19
N ARG A 124 -4.93 -10.64 -6.90
CA ARG A 124 -4.43 -9.34 -6.42
C ARG A 124 -3.30 -9.51 -5.42
N TRP A 125 -2.33 -8.60 -5.47
CA TRP A 125 -1.21 -8.55 -4.53
C TRP A 125 -1.55 -7.68 -3.32
N TYR A 126 -1.14 -8.17 -2.15
CA TYR A 126 -1.31 -7.52 -0.86
C TYR A 126 0.01 -7.53 -0.09
N HIS A 127 0.38 -6.38 0.45
CA HIS A 127 1.55 -6.21 1.31
C HIS A 127 1.33 -6.97 2.62
N LEU A 128 2.33 -7.74 3.01
CA LEU A 128 2.33 -8.60 4.17
C LEU A 128 3.29 -8.02 5.21
N LYS A 129 2.75 -7.46 6.29
CA LYS A 129 3.54 -6.76 7.30
C LYS A 129 3.84 -7.70 8.48
N PRO A 130 5.10 -7.87 8.89
CA PRO A 130 5.40 -8.60 10.13
C PRO A 130 4.87 -7.83 11.34
N GLY A 131 4.29 -8.56 12.29
CA GLY A 131 3.80 -8.04 13.56
C GLY A 131 4.02 -9.02 14.72
N LEU A 132 3.63 -8.60 15.93
CA LEU A 132 3.96 -9.33 17.18
C LEU A 132 3.32 -10.73 17.24
N ALA A 133 2.14 -10.91 16.64
CA ALA A 133 1.44 -12.19 16.59
C ALA A 133 1.64 -12.96 15.26
N GLY A 134 2.61 -12.55 14.44
CA GLY A 134 2.84 -13.09 13.09
C GLY A 134 2.64 -12.04 12.01
N TYR A 135 2.44 -12.50 10.77
CA TYR A 135 2.29 -11.59 9.63
C TYR A 135 0.83 -11.17 9.45
N TYR A 136 0.62 -9.87 9.28
CA TYR A 136 -0.68 -9.26 9.02
C TYR A 136 -0.84 -8.87 7.56
#